data_AF-A0A433YCP3-F1
#
_entry.id   AF-A0A433YCP3-F1
#
_cell.length_a   1.000
_cell.length_b   1.000
_cell.length_c   1.000
_cell.angle_alpha   90.00
_cell.angle_beta   90.00
_cell.angle_gamma   90.00
#
_symmetry.space_group_name_H-M   'P 1'
#
loop_
_entity.id
_entity.type
_entity.pdbx_description
1 polymer ?
#
loop_
_entity_poly.entity_id
_entity_poly.type
_entity_poly.pdbx_seq_one_letter_code
_entity_poly.pdbx_strand_id
1 'polypeptide(L)'
;MNEKKVYYLGIHQNMLEPVSLSYLCFGALWYEDNNQRYIVGYGFGENKIEVLRQFSNHSSCEKCMDPNIVREVYRSIRDKQQKQDWSTRLRFPLSNVFRAPWKDVASGWYIVRSRKIFPLHLSAIHKKRYRIWLEHWSILLSVRVNPNCSLL
;
A
#
# COMPACT_ATOMS: atom_id res chain seq x y z
N MET A 1 14.98 35.29 -2.97
CA MET A 1 16.09 34.34 -2.77
C MET A 1 15.48 32.96 -2.67
N ASN A 2 15.75 32.05 -3.61
CA ASN A 2 15.33 30.65 -3.48
C ASN A 2 16.22 30.01 -2.43
N GLU A 3 15.72 29.82 -1.22
CA GLU A 3 16.42 29.02 -0.21
C GLU A 3 16.71 27.64 -0.81
N LYS A 4 17.98 27.24 -0.76
CA LYS A 4 18.40 25.91 -1.21
C LYS A 4 17.79 24.89 -0.25
N LYS A 5 16.73 24.22 -0.71
CA LYS A 5 16.12 23.11 0.01
C LYS A 5 17.13 21.97 0.16
N VAL A 6 17.34 21.51 1.38
CA VAL A 6 18.12 20.30 1.66
C VAL A 6 17.19 19.10 1.51
N TYR A 7 17.59 18.17 0.65
CA TYR A 7 16.85 16.94 0.42
C TYR A 7 17.47 15.79 1.21
N TYR A 8 16.65 14.84 1.60
CA TYR A 8 17.07 13.66 2.34
C TYR A 8 16.64 12.40 1.59
N LEU A 9 17.59 11.50 1.37
CA LEU A 9 17.34 10.18 0.81
C LEU A 9 17.48 9.13 1.91
N GLY A 10 16.38 8.47 2.23
CA GLY A 10 16.33 7.37 3.18
C GLY A 10 16.07 6.04 2.48
N ILE A 11 16.78 4.98 2.90
CA ILE A 11 16.63 3.63 2.37
C ILE A 11 16.49 2.66 3.54
N HIS A 12 15.51 1.76 3.49
CA HIS A 12 15.30 0.74 4.51
C HIS A 12 14.93 -0.59 3.85
N GLN A 13 15.58 -1.67 4.30
CA GLN A 13 15.35 -3.02 3.78
C GLN A 13 14.10 -3.67 4.37
N ASN A 14 13.61 -4.73 3.74
CA ASN A 14 12.57 -5.61 4.27
C ASN A 14 11.27 -4.89 4.67
N MET A 15 10.78 -3.98 3.81
CA MET A 15 9.52 -3.25 3.99
C MET A 15 8.47 -3.84 3.05
N LEU A 16 7.22 -3.99 3.52
CA LEU A 16 6.17 -4.59 2.69
C LEU A 16 5.80 -3.65 1.53
N GLU A 17 5.97 -4.13 0.31
CA GLU A 17 5.39 -3.51 -0.88
C GLU A 17 3.93 -3.94 -1.02
N PRO A 18 2.98 -2.99 -1.10
CA PRO A 18 1.56 -3.33 -1.09
C PRO A 18 1.04 -3.99 -2.37
N VAL A 19 1.71 -3.78 -3.52
CA VAL A 19 1.26 -4.31 -4.80
C VAL A 19 1.69 -5.76 -4.98
N SER A 20 2.98 -6.07 -4.80
CA SER A 20 3.49 -7.43 -4.93
C SER A 20 3.26 -8.28 -3.67
N LEU A 21 2.90 -7.66 -2.55
CA LEU A 21 2.82 -8.29 -1.24
C LEU A 21 4.13 -9.04 -0.88
N SER A 22 5.25 -8.43 -1.26
CA SER A 22 6.60 -8.95 -1.00
C SER A 22 7.39 -7.93 -0.18
N TYR A 23 8.29 -8.42 0.66
CA TYR A 23 9.18 -7.56 1.39
C TYR A 23 10.36 -7.15 0.51
N LEU A 24 10.48 -5.86 0.25
CA LEU A 24 11.47 -5.30 -0.65
C LEU A 24 12.24 -4.18 0.04
N CYS A 25 13.33 -3.75 -0.60
CA CYS A 25 14.01 -2.52 -0.22
C CYS A 25 13.11 -1.33 -0.53
N PHE A 26 12.87 -0.46 0.45
CA PHE A 26 12.11 0.78 0.32
C PHE A 26 13.07 1.97 0.30
N GLY A 27 12.83 2.93 -0.59
CA GLY A 27 13.50 4.21 -0.59
C GLY A 27 12.52 5.36 -0.67
N ALA A 28 12.85 6.48 -0.03
CA ALA A 28 12.09 7.72 -0.11
C ALA A 28 13.01 8.93 -0.16
N LEU A 29 12.57 9.94 -0.91
CA LEU A 29 13.18 11.25 -1.03
C LEU A 29 12.22 12.29 -0.45
N TRP A 30 12.69 13.12 0.47
CA TRP A 30 11.90 14.20 1.06
C TRP A 30 12.76 15.44 1.30
N TYR A 31 12.13 16.55 1.64
CA TYR A 31 12.79 17.71 2.23
C TYR A 31 12.01 18.17 3.45
N GLU A 32 12.64 19.00 4.28
CA GLU A 32 12.00 19.60 5.44
C GLU A 32 11.94 21.11 5.26
N ASP A 33 10.78 21.69 5.57
CA ASP A 33 10.51 23.13 5.47
C ASP A 33 9.49 23.50 6.55
N ASN A 34 9.74 24.56 7.33
CA ASN A 34 8.91 24.97 8.47
C ASN A 34 8.51 23.82 9.43
N ASN A 35 9.48 22.95 9.79
CA ASN A 35 9.28 21.74 10.60
C ASN A 35 8.26 20.73 10.03
N GLN A 36 7.93 20.84 8.74
CA GLN A 36 7.09 19.90 8.03
C GLN A 36 7.92 19.10 7.02
N ARG A 37 7.61 17.81 6.91
CA ARG A 37 8.28 16.89 5.99
C ARG A 37 7.46 16.73 4.72
N TYR A 38 8.08 17.00 3.58
CA TYR A 38 7.46 16.91 2.26
C TYR A 38 8.10 15.78 1.46
N ILE A 39 7.32 14.72 1.22
CA ILE A 39 7.76 13.55 0.46
C ILE A 39 7.68 13.87 -1.04
N VAL A 40 8.83 13.88 -1.71
CA VAL A 40 8.97 14.15 -3.15
C VAL A 40 8.68 12.89 -3.96
N GLY A 41 9.18 11.75 -3.48
CA GLY A 41 9.01 10.47 -4.15
C GLY A 41 9.41 9.30 -3.25
N TYR A 42 8.89 8.12 -3.57
CA TYR A 42 9.27 6.89 -2.91
C TYR A 42 9.16 5.71 -3.89
N GLY A 43 9.79 4.59 -3.55
CA GLY A 43 9.74 3.40 -4.37
C GLY A 43 10.21 2.15 -3.65
N PHE A 44 9.84 1.01 -4.20
CA PHE A 44 10.28 -0.31 -3.76
C PHE A 44 11.18 -0.94 -4.83
N GLY A 45 12.19 -1.68 -4.37
CA GLY A 45 13.17 -2.34 -5.22
C GLY A 45 14.29 -1.42 -5.71
N GLU A 46 15.39 -2.04 -6.13
CA GLU A 46 16.63 -1.34 -6.48
C GLU A 46 16.45 -0.37 -7.65
N ASN A 47 15.71 -0.76 -8.68
CA ASN A 47 15.46 0.08 -9.86
C ASN A 47 14.81 1.43 -9.50
N LYS A 48 13.83 1.43 -8.59
CA LYS A 48 13.14 2.66 -8.18
C LYS A 48 14.02 3.51 -7.27
N ILE A 49 14.81 2.87 -6.42
CA ILE A 49 15.78 3.57 -5.56
C ILE A 49 16.86 4.24 -6.40
N GLU A 50 17.31 3.61 -7.49
CA GLU A 50 18.30 4.20 -8.39
C GLU A 50 17.77 5.45 -9.10
N VAL A 51 16.50 5.44 -9.51
CA VAL A 51 15.83 6.65 -10.03
C VAL A 51 15.80 7.76 -8.97
N LEU A 52 15.46 7.45 -7.71
CA LEU A 52 15.50 8.43 -6.62
C LEU A 52 16.90 9.00 -6.41
N ARG A 53 17.95 8.16 -6.53
CA ARG A 53 19.34 8.60 -6.44
C ARG A 53 19.73 9.55 -7.56
N GLN A 54 19.34 9.27 -8.80
CA GLN A 54 19.63 10.15 -9.94
C GLN A 54 19.03 11.55 -9.74
N PHE A 55 17.81 11.64 -9.21
CA PHE A 55 17.20 12.92 -8.83
C PHE A 55 17.97 13.61 -7.69
N SER A 56 18.41 12.85 -6.68
CA SER A 56 19.18 13.38 -5.57
C SER A 56 20.54 13.98 -5.97
N ASN A 57 21.22 13.39 -6.94
CA ASN A 57 22.55 13.81 -7.39
C ASN A 57 22.59 15.23 -7.99
N HIS A 58 21.44 15.76 -8.42
CA HIS A 58 21.29 17.10 -8.97
C HIS A 58 21.00 18.17 -7.89
N SER A 59 20.97 17.77 -6.62
CA SER A 59 20.59 18.60 -5.47
C SER A 59 21.55 18.39 -4.29
N SER A 60 21.54 19.31 -3.32
CA SER A 60 22.16 19.09 -2.02
C SER A 60 21.32 18.05 -1.25
N CYS A 61 21.58 16.77 -1.54
CA CYS A 61 20.89 15.66 -0.91
C CYS A 61 21.79 14.94 0.09
N GLU A 62 21.32 14.84 1.32
CA GLU A 62 21.96 14.08 2.38
C GLU A 62 21.37 12.67 2.49
N LYS A 63 22.22 11.69 2.74
CA LYS A 63 21.75 10.33 3.04
C LYS A 63 21.27 10.28 4.48
N CYS A 64 19.99 10.00 4.68
CA CYS A 64 19.43 9.76 6.00
C CYS A 64 19.77 8.34 6.45
N MET A 65 20.58 8.23 7.50
CA MET A 65 20.98 6.96 8.09
C MET A 65 20.09 6.51 9.26
N ASP A 66 19.19 7.38 9.73
CA ASP A 66 18.28 7.04 10.84
C ASP A 66 17.13 6.14 10.34
N PRO A 67 17.10 4.85 10.73
CA PRO A 67 16.06 3.94 10.27
C PRO A 67 14.67 4.29 10.83
N ASN A 68 14.57 5.02 11.94
CA ASN A 68 13.29 5.39 12.54
C ASN A 68 12.58 6.43 11.66
N ILE A 69 13.30 7.45 11.19
CA ILE A 69 12.76 8.46 10.28
C ILE A 69 12.25 7.81 8.99
N VAL A 70 13.02 6.89 8.40
CA VAL A 70 12.60 6.20 7.17
C VAL A 70 11.34 5.35 7.39
N ARG A 71 11.24 4.68 8.55
CA ARG A 71 10.03 3.93 8.93
C ARG A 71 8.82 4.83 9.16
N GLU A 72 9.00 6.00 9.76
CA GLU A 72 7.92 6.99 9.92
C GLU A 72 7.42 7.48 8.56
N VAL A 73 8.33 7.80 7.64
CA VAL A 73 7.99 8.18 6.27
C VAL A 73 7.19 7.06 5.60
N TYR A 74 7.68 5.82 5.67
CA TYR A 74 6.95 4.65 5.15
C TYR A 74 5.54 4.52 5.76
N ARG A 75 5.41 4.62 7.10
CA ARG A 75 4.11 4.52 7.79
C ARG A 75 3.16 5.62 7.32
N SER A 76 3.62 6.86 7.22
CA SER A 76 2.79 7.98 6.75
C SER A 76 2.24 7.76 5.33
N ILE A 77 3.02 7.13 4.45
CA ILE A 77 2.58 6.76 3.10
C ILE A 77 1.55 5.63 3.17
N ARG A 78 1.84 4.58 3.95
CA ARG A 78 0.95 3.42 4.11
C ARG A 78 -0.39 3.80 4.72
N ASP A 79 -0.41 4.70 5.70
CA ASP A 79 -1.65 5.17 6.33
C ASP A 79 -2.53 5.93 5.32
N LYS A 80 -1.93 6.76 4.46
CA LYS A 80 -2.66 7.45 3.38
C LYS A 80 -3.19 6.47 2.34
N GLN A 81 -2.36 5.52 1.91
CA GLN A 81 -2.77 4.47 0.98
C GLN A 81 -3.92 3.65 1.57
N GLN A 82 -3.78 3.15 2.80
CA GLN A 82 -4.81 2.35 3.46
C GLN A 82 -6.14 3.12 3.58
N LYS A 83 -6.11 4.42 3.88
CA LYS A 83 -7.34 5.25 3.90
C LYS A 83 -7.97 5.34 2.51
N GLN A 84 -7.17 5.56 1.47
CA GLN A 84 -7.64 5.61 0.08
C GLN A 84 -8.23 4.27 -0.35
N ASP A 85 -7.51 3.18 -0.09
CA ASP A 85 -7.89 1.81 -0.36
C ASP A 85 -9.23 1.46 0.30
N TRP A 86 -9.39 1.85 1.58
CA TRP A 86 -10.62 1.65 2.34
C TRP A 86 -11.81 2.47 1.81
N SER A 87 -11.55 3.67 1.31
CA SER A 87 -12.60 4.57 0.78
C SER A 87 -13.05 4.21 -0.64
N THR A 88 -12.25 3.42 -1.36
CA THR A 88 -12.50 3.14 -2.78
C THR A 88 -13.52 2.01 -2.93
N ARG A 89 -14.72 2.33 -3.39
CA ARG A 89 -15.75 1.36 -3.80
C ARG A 89 -15.67 1.12 -5.29
N LEU A 90 -15.52 -0.14 -5.70
CA LEU A 90 -15.48 -0.52 -7.12
C LEU A 90 -16.65 -1.43 -7.47
N ARG A 91 -17.35 -1.08 -8.54
CA ARG A 91 -18.38 -1.95 -9.11
C ARG A 91 -17.73 -2.86 -10.13
N PHE A 92 -17.93 -4.17 -9.99
CA PHE A 92 -17.48 -5.11 -11.01
C PHE A 92 -18.36 -5.02 -12.27
N PRO A 93 -17.80 -5.34 -13.45
CA PRO A 93 -18.58 -5.50 -14.68
C PRO A 93 -19.75 -6.46 -14.48
N LEU A 94 -20.89 -6.17 -15.12
CA LEU A 94 -22.10 -7.01 -15.02
C LEU A 94 -21.85 -8.47 -15.42
N SER A 95 -20.95 -8.68 -16.39
CA SER A 95 -20.54 -10.02 -16.84
C SER A 95 -19.95 -10.89 -15.73
N ASN A 96 -19.35 -10.29 -14.69
CA ASN A 96 -18.76 -11.05 -13.57
C ASN A 96 -19.82 -11.73 -12.71
N VAL A 97 -21.07 -11.24 -12.69
CA VAL A 97 -22.18 -11.88 -11.95
C VAL A 97 -22.50 -13.25 -12.51
N PHE A 98 -22.35 -13.43 -13.82
CA PHE A 98 -22.68 -14.66 -14.53
C PHE A 98 -21.48 -15.62 -14.67
N ARG A 99 -20.33 -15.24 -14.11
CA ARG A 99 -19.11 -16.07 -14.13
C ARG A 99 -18.89 -16.72 -12.76
N ALA A 100 -18.22 -17.86 -12.75
CA ALA A 100 -17.75 -18.47 -11.51
C ALA A 100 -16.74 -17.52 -10.79
N PRO A 101 -16.74 -17.49 -9.45
CA PRO A 101 -17.60 -18.25 -8.55
C PRO A 101 -19.00 -17.63 -8.36
N TRP A 102 -19.25 -16.42 -8.83
CA TRP A 102 -20.41 -15.62 -8.43
C TRP A 102 -21.75 -16.09 -8.99
N LYS A 103 -21.78 -16.82 -10.11
CA LYS A 103 -23.03 -17.28 -10.71
C LYS A 103 -23.91 -18.13 -9.76
N ASP A 104 -23.27 -18.92 -8.89
CA ASP A 104 -23.96 -19.88 -8.01
C ASP A 104 -23.98 -19.43 -6.53
N VAL A 105 -23.32 -18.33 -6.21
CA VAL A 105 -23.21 -17.81 -4.84
C VAL A 105 -24.48 -17.01 -4.50
N ALA A 106 -24.98 -17.09 -3.26
CA ALA A 106 -26.14 -16.33 -2.82
C ALA A 106 -25.90 -14.79 -2.87
N SER A 107 -26.93 -13.98 -2.64
CA SER A 107 -26.72 -12.53 -2.43
C SER A 107 -26.36 -12.30 -0.96
N GLY A 108 -25.42 -11.40 -0.69
CA GLY A 108 -24.91 -11.15 0.66
C GLY A 108 -23.53 -10.52 0.68
N TRP A 109 -22.95 -10.46 1.87
CA TRP A 109 -21.59 -9.99 2.12
C TRP A 109 -20.62 -11.16 2.15
N TYR A 110 -19.48 -10.98 1.49
CA TYR A 110 -18.43 -11.97 1.36
C TYR A 110 -17.09 -11.36 1.70
N ILE A 111 -16.27 -12.07 2.47
CA ILE A 111 -14.87 -11.73 2.69
C ILE A 111 -14.06 -12.68 1.82
N VAL A 112 -13.41 -12.15 0.80
CA VAL A 112 -12.58 -12.94 -0.12
C VAL A 112 -11.12 -12.70 0.20
N ARG A 113 -10.39 -13.81 0.34
CA ARG A 113 -8.95 -13.83 0.50
C ARG A 113 -8.28 -14.04 -0.85
N SER A 114 -7.53 -13.06 -1.34
CA SER A 114 -6.92 -13.13 -2.68
C SER A 114 -5.64 -13.98 -2.74
N ARG A 115 -5.04 -14.32 -1.59
CA ARG A 115 -3.77 -15.07 -1.53
C ARG A 115 -3.74 -16.07 -0.38
N LYS A 116 -3.23 -17.28 -0.63
CA LYS A 116 -3.12 -18.37 0.38
C LYS A 116 -1.97 -18.19 1.39
N ILE A 117 -1.04 -17.28 1.14
CA ILE A 117 0.18 -17.07 1.94
C ILE A 117 0.22 -15.61 2.39
N PHE A 118 0.70 -15.36 3.62
CA PHE A 118 0.87 -14.04 4.21
C PHE A 118 1.96 -13.21 3.49
N PRO A 119 1.84 -11.87 3.39
CA PRO A 119 0.73 -11.02 3.81
C PRO A 119 -0.52 -11.17 2.94
N LEU A 120 -1.69 -10.92 3.54
CA LEU A 120 -2.99 -11.23 2.94
C LEU A 120 -3.65 -10.00 2.34
N HIS A 121 -4.26 -10.17 1.18
CA HIS A 121 -5.21 -9.21 0.63
C HIS A 121 -6.62 -9.71 0.94
N LEU A 122 -7.36 -8.93 1.73
CA LEU A 122 -8.76 -9.18 2.04
C LEU A 122 -9.63 -8.18 1.30
N SER A 123 -10.71 -8.69 0.74
CA SER A 123 -11.69 -7.91 0.00
C SER A 123 -13.08 -8.16 0.54
N ALA A 124 -13.75 -7.10 0.97
CA ALA A 124 -15.17 -7.15 1.33
C ALA A 124 -15.99 -6.94 0.06
N ILE A 125 -16.74 -7.96 -0.32
CA ILE A 125 -17.56 -7.97 -1.53
C ILE A 125 -19.03 -8.07 -1.14
N HIS A 126 -19.84 -7.15 -1.65
CA HIS A 126 -21.29 -7.18 -1.51
C HIS A 126 -21.91 -7.62 -2.84
N LYS A 127 -22.47 -8.83 -2.85
CA LYS A 127 -23.19 -9.39 -3.99
C LYS A 127 -24.68 -9.13 -3.86
N LYS A 128 -25.25 -8.56 -4.91
CA LYS A 128 -26.69 -8.44 -5.18
C LYS A 128 -27.05 -9.30 -6.38
N ARG A 129 -28.35 -9.50 -6.62
CA ARG A 129 -28.90 -10.35 -7.70
C ARG A 129 -28.23 -10.15 -9.07
N TYR A 130 -27.94 -8.91 -9.45
CA TYR A 130 -27.34 -8.57 -10.76
C TYR A 130 -26.11 -7.67 -10.65
N ARG A 131 -25.51 -7.54 -9.46
CA ARG A 131 -24.37 -6.63 -9.22
C ARG A 131 -23.44 -7.19 -8.18
N ILE A 132 -22.14 -6.98 -8.37
CA ILE A 132 -21.12 -7.29 -7.37
C ILE A 132 -20.35 -5.99 -7.11
N TRP A 133 -20.23 -5.63 -5.85
CA TRP A 133 -19.49 -4.47 -5.39
C TRP A 133 -18.30 -4.93 -4.57
N LEU A 134 -17.11 -4.46 -4.91
CA LEU A 134 -15.99 -4.42 -3.99
C LEU A 134 -16.18 -3.17 -3.13
N GLU A 135 -16.55 -3.37 -1.89
CA GLU A 135 -16.87 -2.27 -0.97
C GLU A 135 -15.62 -1.79 -0.25
N HIS A 136 -14.76 -2.74 0.16
CA HIS A 136 -13.50 -2.45 0.83
C HIS A 136 -12.43 -3.46 0.43
N TRP A 137 -11.17 -3.02 0.47
CA TRP A 137 -10.03 -3.93 0.47
C TRP A 137 -8.98 -3.48 1.47
N SER A 138 -8.23 -4.44 2.02
CA SER A 138 -7.20 -4.16 3.00
C SER A 138 -6.09 -5.20 2.91
N ILE A 139 -4.85 -4.74 3.13
CA ILE A 139 -3.69 -5.61 3.29
C ILE A 139 -3.54 -5.90 4.77
N LEU A 140 -3.74 -7.16 5.15
CA LEU A 140 -3.61 -7.59 6.53
C LEU A 140 -2.13 -7.83 6.83
N LEU A 141 -1.54 -6.88 7.55
CA LEU A 141 -0.13 -6.82 7.96
C LEU A 141 0.15 -7.54 9.30
N SER A 142 -0.89 -7.98 10.03
CA SER A 142 -0.75 -8.68 11.31
C SER A 142 -2.04 -9.45 11.62
N VAL A 143 -1.90 -10.75 11.89
CA VAL A 143 -2.97 -11.63 12.35
C VAL A 143 -2.98 -11.63 13.89
N ARG A 144 -3.86 -10.84 14.53
CA ARG A 144 -4.46 -11.25 15.81
C ARG A 144 -5.77 -11.94 15.48
N VAL A 145 -5.68 -13.15 14.93
CA VAL A 145 -6.87 -13.97 14.69
C VAL A 145 -7.26 -14.57 16.03
N ASN A 146 -8.42 -14.13 16.51
CA ASN A 146 -9.18 -14.87 17.50
C ASN A 146 -9.49 -16.25 16.87
N PRO A 147 -9.05 -17.37 17.47
CA PRO A 147 -9.08 -18.70 16.85
C PRO A 147 -10.48 -19.25 16.53
N ASN A 148 -11.54 -18.51 16.83
CA ASN A 148 -12.94 -18.94 16.65
C ASN A 148 -13.60 -18.50 15.33
N CYS A 149 -12.89 -17.81 14.43
CA CYS A 149 -13.45 -17.44 13.13
C CYS A 149 -12.91 -18.32 12.00
N SER A 150 -13.54 -19.49 11.83
CA SER A 150 -13.43 -20.29 10.62
C SER A 150 -14.18 -19.58 9.48
N LEU A 151 -13.48 -19.20 8.41
CA LEU A 151 -14.08 -18.71 7.16
C LEU A 151 -13.81 -19.73 6.06
N LEU A 152 -14.89 -20.24 5.45
CA LEU A 152 -14.91 -21.00 4.20
C LEU A 152 -14.29 -20.18 3.05
#